data_AF-A0A183CZJ5-F1
#
_entry.id   AF-A0A183CZJ5-F1
#
_cell.length_a   1.000
_cell.length_b   1.000
_cell.length_c   1.000
_cell.angle_alpha   90.00
_cell.angle_beta   90.00
_cell.angle_gamma   90.00
#
_symmetry.space_group_name_H-M   'P 1'
#
loop_
_entity.id
_entity.type
_entity.pdbx_description
1 polymer ?
#
loop_
_entity_poly.entity_id
_entity_poly.type
_entity_poly.pdbx_seq_one_letter_code
_entity_poly.pdbx_strand_id
1 'polypeptide(L)'
;MLDEDPNTTELRQVQNAFVPLIKLKYRGIELDVLFASLASKQVPEDQQLKNDLILKNLDEKSVRSLNGCRVADEILNLVPNVKNFTCTLRAIKLWARNRGVYSNIVGFLGGISWAILVARICQLYPNAAPSRLVQKFFIVFSRWEWPLPVILKGIQSSRLVEMPSLQESVWNPRTRICDRYHLMPIITPAFPEQNSTFNVTKSARQIITDEINKALNIVMDIIGGKAEWSALFEKVNFFSRYKHFLALLSVAATEKDNLIWSGLVESKIRHLIANLERHPGIALCHIYPKYFMPRTNPLPVTAPIPVPICRVWFIGLKLNKQRTKNIDIEKEVQGFVDAVTLAAKKQRIYTEGMSVLPQYVRKSELKKWLKPEDLDSSVCKQSCLAETVNNEKENRGTKRRAEAYQLAGEAGVVKKRAKCTI
;
A
#
# COMPACT_ATOMS: atom_id res chain seq x y z
N MET A 1 -4.90 -23.88 14.41
CA MET A 1 -5.78 -23.80 13.21
C MET A 1 -5.05 -23.29 11.98
N LEU A 2 -4.83 -21.97 11.76
CA LEU A 2 -4.23 -21.50 10.50
C LEU A 2 -2.80 -22.02 10.27
N ASP A 3 -2.00 -22.12 11.34
CA ASP A 3 -0.62 -22.64 11.30
C ASP A 3 -0.55 -24.16 11.02
N GLU A 4 -1.65 -24.88 11.29
CA GLU A 4 -1.74 -26.33 11.09
C GLU A 4 -2.27 -26.68 9.69
N ASP A 5 -2.82 -25.71 8.95
CA ASP A 5 -3.32 -25.94 7.59
C ASP A 5 -2.15 -25.90 6.59
N PRO A 6 -1.89 -26.99 5.84
CA PRO A 6 -0.78 -27.05 4.88
C PRO A 6 -0.91 -26.07 3.72
N ASN A 7 -2.08 -25.47 3.51
CA ASN A 7 -2.31 -24.44 2.49
C ASN A 7 -1.86 -23.04 2.93
N THR A 8 -1.52 -22.87 4.21
CA THR A 8 -1.09 -21.59 4.78
C THR A 8 0.43 -21.44 4.67
N THR A 9 0.87 -20.36 4.02
CA THR A 9 2.27 -19.95 3.98
C THR A 9 2.42 -18.48 4.38
N GLU A 10 3.63 -18.05 4.70
CA GLU A 10 3.94 -16.65 5.08
C GLU A 10 3.07 -16.09 6.24
N LEU A 11 2.62 -16.97 7.14
CA LEU A 11 1.78 -16.61 8.28
C LEU A 11 2.54 -15.72 9.25
N ARG A 12 2.02 -14.52 9.52
CA ARG A 12 2.54 -13.60 10.53
C ARG A 12 1.45 -12.79 11.18
N GLN A 13 1.61 -12.56 12.48
CA GLN A 13 0.69 -11.74 13.27
C GLN A 13 1.25 -10.33 13.43
N VAL A 14 0.40 -9.31 13.25
CA VAL A 14 0.75 -7.90 13.42
C VAL A 14 -0.15 -7.28 14.48
N GLN A 15 0.05 -7.67 15.74
CA GLN A 15 -0.83 -7.31 16.85
C GLN A 15 -0.72 -5.83 17.28
N ASN A 16 0.46 -5.23 17.09
CA ASN A 16 0.78 -3.86 17.54
C ASN A 16 0.52 -2.79 16.45
N ALA A 17 -0.13 -3.14 15.35
CA ALA A 17 -0.55 -2.19 14.33
C ALA A 17 -1.74 -1.33 14.79
N PHE A 18 -2.00 -0.25 14.05
CA PHE A 18 -3.16 0.63 14.28
C PHE A 18 -4.49 -0.14 14.21
N VAL A 19 -4.58 -1.09 13.27
CA VAL A 19 -5.61 -2.14 13.23
C VAL A 19 -4.88 -3.47 13.30
N PRO A 20 -5.05 -4.28 14.35
CA PRO A 20 -4.42 -5.60 14.43
C PRO A 20 -4.91 -6.50 13.31
N LEU A 21 -3.99 -7.29 12.74
CA LEU A 21 -4.33 -8.22 11.67
C LEU A 21 -3.35 -9.40 11.61
N ILE A 22 -3.79 -10.46 10.94
CA ILE A 22 -2.98 -11.62 10.57
C ILE A 22 -2.76 -11.55 9.07
N LYS A 23 -1.49 -11.61 8.63
CA LYS A 23 -1.14 -11.74 7.21
C LYS A 23 -0.77 -13.18 6.91
N LEU A 24 -1.28 -13.72 5.82
CA LEU A 24 -0.90 -15.03 5.32
C LEU A 24 -1.05 -15.10 3.81
N LYS A 25 -0.44 -16.10 3.19
CA LYS A 25 -0.83 -16.60 1.88
C LYS A 25 -1.60 -17.90 2.07
N TYR A 26 -2.87 -17.92 1.68
CA TYR A 26 -3.68 -19.13 1.68
C TYR A 26 -3.85 -19.62 0.25
N ARG A 27 -3.34 -20.82 -0.07
CA ARG A 27 -3.30 -21.35 -1.45
C ARG A 27 -2.70 -20.35 -2.46
N GLY A 28 -1.64 -19.65 -2.05
CA GLY A 28 -0.96 -18.63 -2.87
C GLY A 28 -1.66 -17.27 -2.93
N ILE A 29 -2.82 -17.09 -2.31
CA ILE A 29 -3.54 -15.80 -2.26
C ILE A 29 -3.19 -15.07 -0.97
N GLU A 30 -2.67 -13.85 -1.09
CA GLU A 30 -2.41 -12.98 0.06
C GLU A 30 -3.72 -12.54 0.73
N LEU A 31 -3.82 -12.79 2.03
CA LEU A 31 -4.96 -12.43 2.87
C LEU A 31 -4.49 -11.61 4.08
N ASP A 32 -5.16 -10.49 4.31
CA ASP A 32 -5.08 -9.70 5.53
C ASP A 32 -6.38 -9.94 6.33
N VAL A 33 -6.29 -10.72 7.41
CA VAL A 33 -7.44 -11.10 8.26
C VAL A 33 -7.50 -10.17 9.46
N LEU A 34 -8.61 -9.44 9.59
CA LEU A 34 -8.91 -8.57 10.73
C LEU A 34 -9.87 -9.25 11.68
N PHE A 35 -9.94 -8.75 12.93
CA PHE A 35 -10.83 -9.28 13.96
C PHE A 35 -11.57 -8.14 14.66
N ALA A 36 -12.86 -8.34 14.90
CA ALA A 36 -13.68 -7.46 15.72
C ALA A 36 -14.58 -8.30 16.62
N SER A 37 -14.64 -7.96 17.91
CA SER A 37 -15.58 -8.56 18.85
C SER A 37 -16.81 -7.66 18.95
N LEU A 38 -17.99 -8.20 18.66
CA LEU A 38 -19.25 -7.46 18.83
C LEU A 38 -19.74 -7.54 20.28
N ALA A 39 -20.49 -6.54 20.74
CA ALA A 39 -21.17 -6.55 22.03
C ALA A 39 -22.47 -7.38 21.98
N SER A 40 -22.37 -8.62 21.49
CA SER A 40 -23.46 -9.59 21.39
C SER A 40 -22.96 -10.98 21.78
N LYS A 41 -23.84 -11.79 22.38
CA LYS A 41 -23.50 -13.19 22.75
C LYS A 41 -23.34 -14.10 21.53
N GLN A 42 -24.00 -13.76 20.43
CA GLN A 42 -23.97 -14.51 19.18
C GLN A 42 -23.95 -13.54 18.01
N VAL A 43 -23.32 -13.94 16.90
CA VAL A 43 -23.33 -13.20 15.64
C VAL A 43 -24.25 -13.95 14.67
N PRO A 44 -25.44 -13.41 14.36
CA PRO A 44 -26.33 -14.00 13.36
C PRO A 44 -25.67 -14.09 11.98
N GLU A 45 -26.05 -15.07 11.17
CA GLU A 45 -25.52 -15.22 9.80
C GLU A 45 -25.87 -14.04 8.89
N ASP A 46 -26.99 -13.35 9.15
CA ASP A 46 -27.49 -12.21 8.40
C ASP A 46 -27.05 -10.85 8.97
N GLN A 47 -26.09 -10.84 9.91
CA GLN A 47 -25.61 -9.63 10.58
C GLN A 47 -25.13 -8.57 9.57
N GLN A 48 -25.86 -7.46 9.50
CA GLN A 48 -25.49 -6.28 8.73
C GLN A 48 -24.56 -5.36 9.53
N LEU A 49 -23.57 -4.75 8.87
CA LEU A 49 -22.62 -3.82 9.52
C LEU A 49 -23.01 -2.34 9.38
N LYS A 50 -24.04 -2.02 8.59
CA LYS A 50 -24.43 -0.66 8.19
C LYS A 50 -24.90 0.21 9.36
N ASN A 51 -25.53 -0.38 10.37
CA ASN A 51 -26.06 0.38 11.52
C ASN A 51 -24.92 0.84 12.43
N ASP A 52 -24.81 2.14 12.69
CA ASP A 52 -23.79 2.71 13.59
C ASP A 52 -23.87 2.19 15.02
N LEU A 53 -25.06 1.79 15.48
CA LEU A 53 -25.27 1.26 16.83
C LEU A 53 -24.50 -0.04 17.10
N ILE A 54 -24.06 -0.75 16.06
CA ILE A 54 -23.20 -1.94 16.22
C ILE A 54 -21.86 -1.61 16.87
N LEU A 55 -21.44 -0.34 16.82
CA LEU A 55 -20.19 0.15 17.42
C LEU A 55 -20.32 0.48 18.90
N LYS A 56 -21.54 0.46 19.45
CA LYS A 56 -21.78 0.78 20.86
C LYS A 56 -21.09 -0.24 21.76
N ASN A 57 -20.37 0.25 22.76
CA ASN A 57 -19.62 -0.56 23.74
C ASN A 57 -18.53 -1.46 23.14
N LEU A 58 -18.06 -1.17 21.93
CA LEU A 58 -16.90 -1.85 21.35
C LEU A 58 -15.59 -1.20 21.79
N ASP A 59 -14.53 -1.99 21.88
CA ASP A 59 -13.18 -1.46 22.04
C ASP A 59 -12.70 -0.79 20.73
N GLU A 60 -11.72 0.11 20.86
CA GLU A 60 -11.23 0.92 19.74
C GLU A 60 -10.69 0.08 18.57
N LYS A 61 -10.07 -1.08 18.84
CA LYS A 61 -9.51 -1.94 17.79
C LYS A 61 -10.63 -2.64 17.01
N SER A 62 -11.68 -3.08 17.69
CA SER A 62 -12.88 -3.66 17.05
C SER A 62 -13.60 -2.62 16.18
N VAL A 63 -13.78 -1.38 16.66
CA VAL A 63 -14.36 -0.28 15.87
C VAL A 63 -13.55 -0.03 14.58
N ARG A 64 -12.23 0.09 14.70
CA ARG A 64 -11.35 0.29 13.54
C ARG A 64 -11.39 -0.88 12.55
N SER A 65 -11.50 -2.11 13.04
CA SER A 65 -11.57 -3.32 12.20
C SER A 65 -12.88 -3.40 11.41
N LEU A 66 -14.01 -3.03 12.02
CA LEU A 66 -15.31 -2.97 11.33
C LEU A 66 -15.40 -1.86 10.30
N ASN A 67 -14.72 -0.73 10.53
CA ASN A 67 -14.77 0.44 9.65
C ASN A 67 -14.33 0.12 8.21
N GLY A 68 -13.41 -0.82 8.00
CA GLY A 68 -13.00 -1.22 6.65
C GLY A 68 -14.17 -1.67 5.77
N CYS A 69 -15.00 -2.58 6.29
CA CYS A 69 -16.17 -3.11 5.58
C CYS A 69 -17.27 -2.04 5.47
N ARG A 70 -17.57 -1.37 6.59
CA ARG A 70 -18.60 -0.32 6.65
C ARG A 70 -18.35 0.79 5.63
N VAL A 71 -17.09 1.24 5.50
CA VAL A 71 -16.72 2.28 4.54
C VAL A 71 -16.89 1.81 3.09
N ALA A 72 -16.54 0.56 2.78
CA ALA A 72 -16.70 0.01 1.44
C ALA A 72 -18.19 -0.03 1.04
N ASP A 73 -19.05 -0.53 1.93
CA ASP A 73 -20.50 -0.60 1.71
C ASP A 73 -21.11 0.80 1.55
N GLU A 74 -20.70 1.76 2.39
CA GLU A 74 -21.15 3.15 2.30
C GLU A 74 -20.77 3.80 0.97
N ILE A 75 -19.55 3.59 0.48
CA ILE A 75 -19.14 4.12 -0.84
C ILE A 75 -20.04 3.56 -1.94
N LEU A 76 -20.38 2.27 -1.90
CA LEU A 76 -21.25 1.65 -2.90
C LEU A 76 -22.68 2.19 -2.84
N ASN A 77 -23.20 2.49 -1.65
CA ASN A 77 -24.52 3.11 -1.48
C ASN A 77 -24.56 4.58 -1.92
N LEU A 78 -23.41 5.28 -1.88
CA LEU A 78 -23.31 6.72 -2.16
C LEU A 78 -23.02 7.06 -3.62
N VAL A 79 -22.73 6.06 -4.47
CA VAL A 79 -22.49 6.29 -5.90
C VAL A 79 -23.76 6.03 -6.73
N PRO A 80 -24.07 6.89 -7.71
CA PRO A 80 -25.30 6.77 -8.51
C PRO A 80 -25.28 5.57 -9.46
N ASN A 81 -24.09 5.12 -9.88
CA ASN A 81 -23.92 3.97 -10.76
C ASN A 81 -22.65 3.19 -10.41
N VAL A 82 -22.85 2.01 -9.79
CA VAL A 82 -21.75 1.15 -9.32
C VAL A 82 -20.86 0.64 -10.45
N LYS A 83 -21.43 0.36 -11.64
CA LYS A 83 -20.66 -0.13 -12.79
C LYS A 83 -19.71 0.95 -13.31
N ASN A 84 -20.21 2.18 -13.49
CA ASN A 84 -19.39 3.31 -13.94
C ASN A 84 -18.32 3.66 -12.92
N PHE A 85 -18.69 3.72 -11.63
CA PHE A 85 -17.75 3.92 -10.52
C PHE A 85 -16.62 2.88 -10.56
N THR A 86 -16.95 1.59 -10.69
CA THR A 86 -15.96 0.50 -10.68
C THR A 86 -15.00 0.59 -11.87
N CYS A 87 -15.52 0.90 -13.06
CA CYS A 87 -14.69 1.08 -14.26
C CYS A 87 -13.72 2.26 -14.09
N THR A 88 -14.23 3.43 -13.67
CA THR A 88 -13.40 4.62 -13.42
C THR A 88 -12.37 4.37 -12.31
N LEU A 89 -12.76 3.71 -11.22
CA LEU A 89 -11.84 3.41 -10.12
C LEU A 89 -10.71 2.48 -10.56
N ARG A 90 -10.98 1.48 -11.42
CA ARG A 90 -9.94 0.63 -12.00
C ARG A 90 -8.93 1.44 -12.80
N ALA A 91 -9.39 2.35 -13.66
CA ALA A 91 -8.52 3.24 -14.42
C ALA A 91 -7.66 4.13 -13.51
N ILE A 92 -8.26 4.78 -12.51
CA ILE A 92 -7.53 5.65 -11.57
C ILE A 92 -6.52 4.87 -10.73
N LYS A 93 -6.85 3.66 -10.26
CA LYS A 93 -5.91 2.81 -9.51
C LYS A 93 -4.75 2.34 -10.38
N LEU A 94 -5.01 1.98 -11.65
CA LEU A 94 -3.94 1.62 -12.60
C LEU A 94 -3.02 2.80 -12.86
N TRP A 95 -3.58 3.97 -13.15
CA TRP A 95 -2.83 5.22 -13.30
C TRP A 95 -1.99 5.51 -12.05
N ALA A 96 -2.59 5.55 -10.86
CA ALA A 96 -1.88 5.89 -9.62
C ALA A 96 -0.70 4.94 -9.34
N ARG A 97 -0.86 3.64 -9.61
CA ARG A 97 0.22 2.64 -9.51
C ARG A 97 1.33 2.91 -10.52
N ASN A 98 0.99 3.13 -11.78
CA ASN A 98 1.97 3.37 -12.86
C ASN A 98 2.72 4.70 -12.70
N ARG A 99 2.09 5.68 -12.02
CA ARG A 99 2.72 6.97 -11.69
C ARG A 99 3.45 6.99 -10.33
N GLY A 100 3.41 5.89 -9.57
CA GLY A 100 4.11 5.75 -8.29
C GLY A 100 3.47 6.46 -7.11
N VAL A 101 2.19 6.82 -7.19
CA VAL A 101 1.45 7.58 -6.16
C VAL A 101 0.41 6.73 -5.42
N TYR A 102 0.59 5.40 -5.38
CA TYR A 102 -0.30 4.45 -4.73
C TYR A 102 0.43 3.72 -3.58
N SER A 103 0.30 4.21 -2.34
CA SER A 103 0.67 3.51 -1.09
C SER A 103 0.43 4.40 0.14
N ASN A 104 -0.51 4.02 1.01
CA ASN A 104 -0.78 4.76 2.25
C ASN A 104 0.36 4.69 3.27
N ILE A 105 1.09 3.57 3.31
CA ILE A 105 2.13 3.31 4.31
C ILE A 105 3.26 4.33 4.20
N VAL A 106 3.66 4.67 2.96
CA VAL A 106 4.75 5.60 2.69
C VAL A 106 4.28 7.04 2.42
N GLY A 107 3.00 7.34 2.70
CA GLY A 107 2.47 8.71 2.66
C GLY A 107 1.79 9.13 1.34
N PHE A 108 1.54 8.21 0.41
CA PHE A 108 0.65 8.45 -0.74
C PHE A 108 -0.78 8.00 -0.45
N LEU A 109 -1.65 7.98 -1.47
CA LEU A 109 -3.05 7.57 -1.30
C LEU A 109 -3.18 6.04 -1.34
N GLY A 110 -3.96 5.51 -0.42
CA GLY A 110 -4.38 4.11 -0.39
C GLY A 110 -5.59 3.84 -1.29
N GLY A 111 -5.97 2.57 -1.41
CA GLY A 111 -7.09 2.15 -2.24
C GLY A 111 -8.41 2.80 -1.87
N ILE A 112 -8.67 2.98 -0.57
CA ILE A 112 -9.92 3.61 -0.10
C ILE A 112 -9.96 5.11 -0.38
N SER A 113 -8.83 5.81 -0.25
CA SER A 113 -8.72 7.23 -0.56
C SER A 113 -9.02 7.49 -2.03
N TRP A 114 -8.44 6.68 -2.94
CA TRP A 114 -8.78 6.75 -4.37
C TRP A 114 -10.25 6.43 -4.64
N ALA A 115 -10.83 5.46 -3.95
CA ALA A 115 -12.25 5.12 -4.06
C ALA A 115 -13.15 6.30 -3.66
N ILE A 116 -12.85 6.97 -2.54
CA ILE A 116 -13.59 8.15 -2.07
C ILE A 116 -13.49 9.29 -3.10
N LEU A 117 -12.29 9.57 -3.63
CA LEU A 117 -12.14 10.61 -4.65
C LEU A 117 -12.97 10.31 -5.90
N VAL A 118 -12.93 9.07 -6.40
CA VAL A 118 -13.73 8.66 -7.57
C VAL A 118 -15.22 8.70 -7.27
N ALA A 119 -15.65 8.26 -6.08
CA ALA A 119 -17.04 8.31 -5.66
C ALA A 119 -17.56 9.76 -5.64
N ARG A 120 -16.74 10.71 -5.15
CA ARG A 120 -17.09 12.13 -5.17
C ARG A 120 -17.33 12.64 -6.60
N ILE A 121 -16.51 12.22 -7.56
CA ILE A 121 -16.71 12.58 -8.97
C ILE A 121 -17.99 11.96 -9.52
N CYS A 122 -18.30 10.72 -9.15
CA CYS A 122 -19.55 10.09 -9.56
C CYS A 122 -20.78 10.84 -9.00
N GLN A 123 -20.72 11.34 -7.76
CA GLN A 123 -21.79 12.17 -7.20
C GLN A 123 -21.99 13.48 -7.96
N LEU A 124 -20.90 14.12 -8.40
CA LEU A 124 -20.95 15.39 -9.14
C LEU A 124 -21.41 15.21 -10.60
N TYR A 125 -21.24 14.01 -11.17
CA TYR A 125 -21.55 13.70 -12.57
C TYR A 125 -22.29 12.36 -12.69
N PRO A 126 -23.55 12.26 -12.20
CA PRO A 126 -24.22 10.98 -11.96
C PRO A 126 -24.46 10.14 -13.23
N ASN A 127 -24.66 10.81 -14.36
CA ASN A 127 -25.00 10.17 -15.63
C ASN A 127 -23.80 10.06 -16.58
N ALA A 128 -22.59 10.44 -16.14
CA ALA A 128 -21.41 10.44 -17.01
C ALA A 128 -20.86 9.02 -17.23
N ALA A 129 -20.42 8.75 -18.46
CA ALA A 129 -19.69 7.54 -18.81
C ALA A 129 -18.29 7.52 -18.18
N PRO A 130 -17.67 6.33 -17.99
CA PRO A 130 -16.36 6.20 -17.33
C PRO A 130 -15.25 7.09 -17.91
N SER A 131 -15.16 7.25 -19.23
CA SER A 131 -14.17 8.12 -19.88
C SER A 131 -14.30 9.58 -19.46
N ARG A 132 -15.54 10.09 -19.40
CA ARG A 132 -15.85 11.44 -18.95
C ARG A 132 -15.60 11.59 -17.44
N LEU A 133 -15.90 10.57 -16.63
CA LEU A 133 -15.60 10.58 -15.20
C LEU A 133 -14.08 10.66 -14.94
N VAL A 134 -13.25 9.92 -15.70
CA VAL A 134 -11.77 10.03 -15.60
C VAL A 134 -11.30 11.45 -15.95
N GLN A 135 -11.85 12.06 -17.00
CA GLN A 135 -11.53 13.46 -17.32
C GLN A 135 -11.95 14.42 -16.21
N LYS A 136 -13.18 14.28 -15.70
CA LYS A 136 -13.68 15.14 -14.62
C LYS A 136 -12.88 14.97 -13.34
N PHE A 137 -12.40 13.75 -13.04
CA PHE A 137 -11.51 13.49 -11.93
C PHE A 137 -10.27 14.37 -11.96
N PHE A 138 -9.53 14.38 -13.07
CA PHE A 138 -8.31 15.17 -13.17
C PHE A 138 -8.58 16.68 -13.21
N ILE A 139 -9.68 17.14 -13.81
CA ILE A 139 -10.08 18.56 -13.79
C ILE A 139 -10.38 19.03 -12.37
N VAL A 140 -11.18 18.25 -11.63
CA VAL A 140 -11.63 18.64 -10.29
C VAL A 140 -10.46 18.63 -9.32
N PHE A 141 -9.66 17.56 -9.29
CA PHE A 141 -8.59 17.43 -8.31
C PHE A 141 -7.31 18.20 -8.66
N SER A 142 -7.13 18.67 -9.90
CA SER A 142 -6.05 19.61 -10.23
C SER A 142 -6.31 21.01 -9.67
N ARG A 143 -7.59 21.38 -9.53
CA ARG A 143 -8.05 22.68 -9.03
C ARG A 143 -8.53 22.63 -7.59
N TRP A 144 -8.46 21.48 -6.95
CA TRP A 144 -8.95 21.32 -5.58
C TRP A 144 -8.04 22.08 -4.60
N GLU A 145 -8.63 22.99 -3.84
CA GLU A 145 -7.92 23.87 -2.91
C GLU A 145 -7.60 23.15 -1.60
N TRP A 146 -6.60 22.28 -1.62
CA TRP A 146 -6.11 21.63 -0.40
C TRP A 146 -5.67 22.67 0.64
N PRO A 147 -6.04 22.53 1.93
CA PRO A 147 -6.50 21.32 2.59
C PRO A 147 -8.04 21.21 2.75
N LEU A 148 -8.86 21.78 1.87
CA LEU A 148 -10.31 21.55 1.93
C LEU A 148 -10.62 20.04 1.87
N PRO A 149 -11.49 19.49 2.75
CA PRO A 149 -11.71 18.06 2.83
C PRO A 149 -12.64 17.55 1.73
N VAL A 150 -12.34 16.36 1.21
CA VAL A 150 -13.25 15.62 0.34
C VAL A 150 -14.19 14.78 1.22
N ILE A 151 -15.49 15.06 1.11
CA ILE A 151 -16.55 14.46 1.92
C ILE A 151 -17.65 13.91 0.99
N LEU A 152 -18.11 12.69 1.23
CA LEU A 152 -19.16 12.04 0.42
C LEU A 152 -20.58 12.23 0.97
N LYS A 153 -20.74 12.37 2.29
CA LYS A 153 -22.03 12.63 2.94
C LYS A 153 -21.84 13.54 4.16
N GLY A 154 -22.90 14.26 4.55
CA GLY A 154 -22.87 15.12 5.72
C GLY A 154 -22.60 14.33 7.00
N ILE A 155 -21.78 14.89 7.89
CA ILE A 155 -21.46 14.32 9.21
C ILE A 155 -22.69 14.46 10.11
N GLN A 156 -23.18 13.35 10.68
CA GLN A 156 -24.40 13.35 11.50
C GLN A 156 -24.10 13.64 12.97
N SER A 157 -24.38 14.87 13.41
CA SER A 157 -24.14 15.30 14.80
C SER A 157 -24.92 14.51 15.85
N SER A 158 -26.07 13.92 15.51
CA SER A 158 -26.89 13.11 16.44
C SER A 158 -26.17 11.86 16.95
N ARG A 159 -25.29 11.26 16.14
CA ARG A 159 -24.51 10.06 16.52
C ARG A 159 -23.53 10.32 17.65
N LEU A 160 -23.01 11.55 17.73
CA LEU A 160 -22.12 11.97 18.82
C LEU A 160 -22.86 12.07 20.16
N VAL A 161 -24.17 12.33 20.14
CA VAL A 161 -25.00 12.33 21.35
C VAL A 161 -25.23 10.89 21.84
N GLU A 162 -25.50 9.96 20.91
CA GLU A 162 -25.75 8.55 21.24
C GLU A 162 -24.48 7.78 21.66
N MET A 163 -23.31 8.15 21.12
CA MET A 163 -22.03 7.48 21.34
C MET A 163 -20.89 8.50 21.60
N PRO A 164 -20.91 9.22 22.74
CA PRO A 164 -19.94 10.26 23.05
C PRO A 164 -18.51 9.72 23.20
N SER A 165 -18.35 8.44 23.55
CA SER A 165 -17.03 7.78 23.65
C SER A 165 -16.28 7.74 22.31
N LEU A 166 -16.98 7.86 21.17
CA LEU A 166 -16.39 7.86 19.83
C LEU A 166 -16.11 9.27 19.29
N GLN A 167 -16.41 10.32 20.05
CA GLN A 167 -16.20 11.71 19.63
C GLN A 167 -14.74 11.99 19.28
N GLU A 168 -13.81 11.47 20.08
CA GLU A 168 -12.36 11.59 19.81
C GLU A 168 -11.89 10.78 18.59
N SER A 169 -12.72 9.87 18.06
CA SER A 169 -12.39 9.14 16.84
C SER A 169 -12.81 9.88 15.57
N VAL A 170 -13.75 10.83 15.68
CA VAL A 170 -14.28 11.58 14.54
C VAL A 170 -13.31 12.69 14.13
N TRP A 171 -13.02 12.75 12.83
CA TRP A 171 -12.23 13.81 12.23
C TRP A 171 -13.00 15.13 12.27
N ASN A 172 -12.45 16.12 12.97
CA ASN A 172 -13.06 17.44 13.07
C ASN A 172 -11.99 18.51 13.35
N PRO A 173 -11.55 19.27 12.35
CA PRO A 173 -10.49 20.27 12.52
C PRO A 173 -10.93 21.47 13.39
N ARG A 174 -12.24 21.66 13.65
CA ARG A 174 -12.71 22.73 14.54
C ARG A 174 -12.41 22.39 15.99
N THR A 175 -12.66 21.14 16.39
CA THR A 175 -12.49 20.66 17.77
C THR A 175 -11.11 20.04 18.02
N ARG A 176 -10.53 19.33 17.04
CA ARG A 176 -9.25 18.63 17.19
C ARG A 176 -8.11 19.40 16.52
N ILE A 177 -7.13 19.81 17.32
CA ILE A 177 -5.98 20.60 16.85
C ILE A 177 -5.14 19.80 15.85
N CYS A 178 -4.90 18.50 16.10
CA CYS A 178 -4.10 17.65 15.21
C CYS A 178 -4.67 17.60 13.78
N ASP A 179 -6.00 17.58 13.65
CA ASP A 179 -6.70 17.48 12.37
C ASP A 179 -6.50 18.72 11.49
N ARG A 180 -6.18 19.88 12.09
CA ARG A 180 -5.91 21.14 11.37
C ARG A 180 -4.65 21.08 10.52
N TYR A 181 -3.72 20.18 10.83
CA TYR A 181 -2.45 20.04 10.13
C TYR A 181 -2.50 19.02 8.98
N HIS A 182 -3.64 18.38 8.74
CA HIS A 182 -3.79 17.45 7.62
C HIS A 182 -3.71 18.18 6.28
N LEU A 183 -2.83 17.70 5.39
CA LEU A 183 -2.47 18.41 4.17
C LEU A 183 -3.40 18.14 2.99
N MET A 184 -4.03 16.97 2.96
CA MET A 184 -4.87 16.49 1.85
C MET A 184 -6.03 15.63 2.37
N PRO A 185 -6.94 16.16 3.21
CA PRO A 185 -7.91 15.35 3.95
C PRO A 185 -8.98 14.73 3.04
N ILE A 186 -9.10 13.39 3.11
CA ILE A 186 -10.09 12.59 2.37
C ILE A 186 -10.85 11.75 3.39
N ILE A 187 -12.10 12.12 3.66
CA ILE A 187 -12.83 11.67 4.84
C ILE A 187 -13.65 10.43 4.51
N THR A 188 -13.54 9.40 5.35
CA THR A 188 -14.33 8.17 5.21
C THR A 188 -15.80 8.45 5.53
N PRO A 189 -16.76 7.92 4.74
CA PRO A 189 -18.17 8.17 4.96
C PRO A 189 -18.77 7.46 6.18
N ALA A 190 -18.28 6.29 6.59
CA ALA A 190 -18.86 5.58 7.73
C ALA A 190 -18.45 6.22 9.06
N PHE A 191 -19.41 6.32 10.00
CA PHE A 191 -19.14 6.76 11.37
C PHE A 191 -18.32 5.70 12.13
N PRO A 192 -17.36 6.09 12.98
CA PRO A 192 -16.83 7.45 13.12
C PRO A 192 -15.98 7.85 11.90
N GLU A 193 -16.26 9.03 11.32
CA GLU A 193 -15.59 9.50 10.11
C GLU A 193 -14.12 9.84 10.38
N GLN A 194 -13.20 9.34 9.57
CA GLN A 194 -11.76 9.53 9.76
C GLN A 194 -11.10 10.05 8.48
N ASN A 195 -9.97 10.75 8.65
CA ASN A 195 -9.15 11.12 7.51
C ASN A 195 -8.37 9.89 7.01
N SER A 196 -8.67 9.40 5.80
CA SER A 196 -7.98 8.25 5.17
C SER A 196 -6.55 8.55 4.70
N THR A 197 -6.15 9.83 4.68
CA THR A 197 -4.87 10.32 4.13
C THR A 197 -4.04 11.07 5.18
N PHE A 198 -4.17 10.71 6.46
CA PHE A 198 -3.42 11.32 7.55
C PHE A 198 -1.88 11.16 7.42
N ASN A 199 -1.41 10.21 6.60
CA ASN A 199 0.02 9.99 6.35
C ASN A 199 0.62 10.89 5.25
N VAL A 200 -0.20 11.68 4.54
CA VAL A 200 0.30 12.51 3.42
C VAL A 200 1.25 13.58 3.92
N THR A 201 2.49 13.57 3.43
CA THR A 201 3.54 14.57 3.72
C THR A 201 3.49 15.74 2.73
N LYS A 202 4.33 16.78 2.95
CA LYS A 202 4.39 17.93 2.05
C LYS A 202 4.88 17.51 0.66
N SER A 203 5.91 16.67 0.60
CA SER A 203 6.44 16.16 -0.67
C SER A 203 5.42 15.26 -1.36
N ALA A 204 4.79 14.34 -0.63
CA ALA A 204 3.79 13.44 -1.20
C ALA A 204 2.63 14.24 -1.82
N ARG A 205 2.09 15.23 -1.10
CA ARG A 205 1.05 16.13 -1.63
C ARG A 205 1.51 16.80 -2.92
N GLN A 206 2.72 17.39 -2.95
CA GLN A 206 3.25 18.04 -4.15
C GLN A 206 3.34 17.06 -5.32
N ILE A 207 3.87 15.85 -5.09
CA ILE A 207 4.02 14.82 -6.12
C ILE A 207 2.65 14.38 -6.67
N ILE A 208 1.67 14.17 -5.80
CA ILE A 208 0.30 13.80 -6.20
C ILE A 208 -0.30 14.91 -7.07
N THR A 209 -0.21 16.18 -6.63
CA THR A 209 -0.71 17.34 -7.38
C THR A 209 -0.01 17.46 -8.74
N ASP A 210 1.32 17.30 -8.79
CA ASP A 210 2.08 17.36 -10.05
C ASP A 210 1.66 16.24 -11.01
N GLU A 211 1.46 15.01 -10.53
CA GLU A 211 1.01 13.89 -11.37
C GLU A 211 -0.43 14.05 -11.83
N ILE A 212 -1.34 14.60 -11.00
CA ILE A 212 -2.71 14.93 -11.40
C ILE A 212 -2.71 15.98 -12.52
N ASN A 213 -1.88 17.03 -12.41
CA ASN A 213 -1.78 18.05 -13.45
C ASN A 213 -1.22 17.51 -14.77
N LYS A 214 -0.17 16.66 -14.71
CA LYS A 214 0.34 15.98 -15.92
C LYS A 214 -0.72 15.09 -16.56
N ALA A 215 -1.44 14.32 -15.74
CA ALA A 215 -2.51 13.45 -16.20
C ALA A 215 -3.67 14.22 -16.81
N LEU A 216 -4.00 15.40 -16.28
CA LEU A 216 -4.99 16.29 -16.86
C LEU A 216 -4.63 16.66 -18.30
N ASN A 217 -3.38 17.07 -18.55
CA ASN A 217 -2.92 17.41 -19.90
C ASN A 217 -3.06 16.21 -20.85
N ILE A 218 -2.61 15.03 -20.44
CA ILE A 218 -2.72 13.80 -21.23
C ILE A 218 -4.18 13.47 -21.54
N VAL A 219 -5.08 13.59 -20.56
CA VAL A 219 -6.50 13.31 -20.77
C VAL A 219 -7.15 14.36 -21.67
N MET A 220 -6.74 15.62 -21.62
CA MET A 220 -7.22 16.63 -22.56
C MET A 220 -6.77 16.32 -24.00
N ASP A 221 -5.55 15.84 -24.19
CA ASP A 221 -5.06 15.40 -25.50
C ASP A 221 -5.82 14.15 -25.99
N ILE A 222 -6.12 13.19 -25.11
CA ILE A 222 -6.93 12.00 -25.44
C ILE A 222 -8.34 12.42 -25.91
N ILE A 223 -9.00 13.29 -25.15
CA ILE A 223 -10.35 13.75 -25.49
C ILE A 223 -10.35 14.62 -26.76
N GLY A 224 -9.25 15.33 -27.02
CA GLY A 224 -9.03 16.08 -28.25
C GLY A 224 -8.57 15.24 -29.44
N GLY A 225 -8.47 13.91 -29.30
CA GLY A 225 -8.05 13.00 -30.38
C GLY A 225 -6.56 13.02 -30.73
N LYS A 226 -5.71 13.60 -29.87
CA LYS A 226 -4.26 13.74 -30.08
C LYS A 226 -3.42 12.64 -29.44
N ALA A 227 -4.01 11.85 -28.55
CA ALA A 227 -3.35 10.77 -27.82
C ALA A 227 -4.32 9.62 -27.53
N GLU A 228 -3.78 8.46 -27.19
CA GLU A 228 -4.55 7.30 -26.76
C GLU A 228 -4.51 7.09 -25.24
N TRP A 229 -5.45 6.31 -24.71
CA TRP A 229 -5.49 5.95 -23.28
C TRP A 229 -4.23 5.26 -22.77
N SER A 230 -3.48 4.59 -23.66
CA SER A 230 -2.18 3.98 -23.35
C SER A 230 -1.20 5.00 -22.76
N ALA A 231 -1.22 6.24 -23.23
CA ALA A 231 -0.36 7.33 -22.73
C ALA A 231 -0.65 7.68 -21.27
N LEU A 232 -1.92 7.65 -20.84
CA LEU A 232 -2.29 7.90 -19.45
C LEU A 232 -1.71 6.83 -18.50
N PHE A 233 -1.62 5.59 -18.99
CA PHE A 233 -1.20 4.43 -18.21
C PHE A 233 0.29 4.10 -18.39
N GLU A 234 1.08 4.94 -19.04
CA GLU A 234 2.52 4.72 -19.16
C GLU A 234 3.20 4.71 -17.78
N LYS A 235 3.96 3.63 -17.53
CA LYS A 235 4.72 3.46 -16.29
C LYS A 235 5.88 4.45 -16.27
N VAL A 236 6.00 5.20 -15.18
CA VAL A 236 7.11 6.13 -15.06
C VAL A 236 8.33 5.46 -14.46
N ASN A 237 9.47 5.70 -15.10
CA ASN A 237 10.76 5.35 -14.55
C ASN A 237 11.13 6.28 -13.39
N PHE A 238 10.91 5.81 -12.17
CA PHE A 238 11.26 6.55 -10.96
C PHE A 238 12.77 6.88 -10.88
N PHE A 239 13.63 5.93 -11.24
CA PHE A 239 15.08 6.07 -11.20
C PHE A 239 15.62 7.05 -12.25
N SER A 240 14.82 7.38 -13.26
CA SER A 240 15.18 8.42 -14.22
C SER A 240 14.86 9.84 -13.74
N ARG A 241 13.90 10.01 -12.80
CA ARG A 241 13.35 11.30 -12.34
C ARG A 241 14.31 12.13 -11.50
N TYR A 242 15.20 11.50 -10.74
CA TYR A 242 16.07 12.18 -9.77
C TYR A 242 17.54 11.97 -10.10
N LYS A 243 18.37 12.96 -9.73
CA LYS A 243 19.84 12.85 -9.84
C LYS A 243 20.47 12.26 -8.57
N HIS A 244 19.77 12.41 -7.45
CA HIS A 244 20.24 12.08 -6.10
C HIS A 244 19.22 11.15 -5.44
N PHE A 245 19.71 10.13 -4.76
CA PHE A 245 18.91 9.15 -4.04
C PHE A 245 19.49 8.90 -2.65
N LEU A 246 18.62 8.54 -1.72
CA LEU A 246 18.98 7.89 -0.47
C LEU A 246 18.49 6.44 -0.54
N ALA A 247 19.43 5.49 -0.50
CA ALA A 247 19.14 4.07 -0.40
C ALA A 247 19.08 3.68 1.08
N LEU A 248 18.00 3.03 1.51
CA LEU A 248 17.84 2.52 2.86
C LEU A 248 17.94 0.99 2.80
N LEU A 249 19.10 0.46 3.12
CA LEU A 249 19.33 -0.99 3.11
C LEU A 249 18.96 -1.58 4.47
N SER A 250 17.91 -2.37 4.51
CA SER A 250 17.57 -3.22 5.66
C SER A 250 18.32 -4.53 5.55
N VAL A 251 18.99 -4.92 6.63
CA VAL A 251 19.80 -6.12 6.75
C VAL A 251 19.29 -6.97 7.90
N ALA A 252 19.19 -8.28 7.70
CA ALA A 252 18.92 -9.27 8.74
C ALA A 252 19.65 -10.60 8.44
N ALA A 253 19.80 -11.47 9.46
CA ALA A 253 20.51 -12.74 9.34
C ALA A 253 19.69 -13.85 8.65
N THR A 254 18.37 -13.87 8.88
CA THR A 254 17.47 -14.92 8.38
C THR A 254 16.29 -14.31 7.62
N GLU A 255 15.63 -15.10 6.77
CA GLU A 255 14.44 -14.63 6.03
C GLU A 255 13.27 -14.28 6.98
N LYS A 256 13.12 -15.04 8.07
CA LYS A 256 12.09 -14.79 9.09
C LYS A 256 12.31 -13.43 9.76
N ASP A 257 13.55 -13.16 10.17
CA ASP A 257 13.94 -11.90 10.80
C ASP A 257 13.81 -10.73 9.82
N ASN A 258 14.26 -10.93 8.58
CA ASN A 258 14.11 -9.96 7.50
C ASN A 258 12.64 -9.58 7.29
N LEU A 259 11.72 -10.54 7.27
CA LEU A 259 10.29 -10.28 7.06
C LEU A 259 9.68 -9.37 8.15
N ILE A 260 10.10 -9.54 9.40
CA ILE A 260 9.64 -8.73 10.54
C ILE A 260 10.34 -7.36 10.53
N TRP A 261 11.67 -7.37 10.40
CA TRP A 261 12.51 -6.18 10.43
C TRP A 261 12.18 -5.21 9.29
N SER A 262 12.14 -5.71 8.05
CA SER A 262 11.79 -4.91 6.87
C SER A 262 10.41 -4.26 6.98
N GLY A 263 9.43 -4.96 7.56
CA GLY A 263 8.10 -4.41 7.82
C GLY A 263 8.11 -3.27 8.84
N LEU A 264 8.91 -3.38 9.90
CA LEU A 264 9.11 -2.28 10.85
C LEU A 264 9.78 -1.09 10.17
N VAL A 265 10.88 -1.31 9.44
CA VAL A 265 11.60 -0.27 8.70
C VAL A 265 10.64 0.49 7.79
N GLU A 266 9.91 -0.23 6.94
CA GLU A 266 8.92 0.33 6.00
C GLU A 266 7.88 1.19 6.71
N SER A 267 7.35 0.73 7.85
CA SER A 267 6.35 1.47 8.64
C SER A 267 6.86 2.81 9.19
N LYS A 268 8.18 2.99 9.25
CA LYS A 268 8.84 4.17 9.83
C LYS A 268 9.45 5.11 8.79
N ILE A 269 9.64 4.70 7.53
CA ILE A 269 10.26 5.53 6.47
C ILE A 269 9.59 6.90 6.35
N ARG A 270 8.27 6.97 6.52
CA ARG A 270 7.53 8.25 6.49
C ARG A 270 8.03 9.28 7.51
N HIS A 271 8.56 8.86 8.66
CA HIS A 271 9.12 9.76 9.67
C HIS A 271 10.45 10.34 9.22
N LEU A 272 11.28 9.53 8.54
CA LEU A 272 12.50 10.03 7.90
C LEU A 272 12.16 11.07 6.83
N ILE A 273 11.17 10.80 5.97
CA ILE A 273 10.70 11.77 4.95
C ILE A 273 10.28 13.08 5.61
N ALA A 274 9.46 13.01 6.66
CA ALA A 274 9.01 14.20 7.39
C ALA A 274 10.17 15.00 8.02
N ASN A 275 11.24 14.34 8.45
CA ASN A 275 12.44 15.01 8.97
C ASN A 275 13.26 15.63 7.84
N LEU A 276 13.52 14.90 6.75
CA LEU A 276 14.23 15.38 5.57
C LEU A 276 13.53 16.58 4.93
N GLU A 277 12.20 16.62 4.91
CA GLU A 277 11.41 17.76 4.42
C GLU A 277 11.60 19.06 5.20
N ARG A 278 12.06 18.98 6.46
CA ARG A 278 12.38 20.16 7.27
C ARG A 278 13.80 20.66 7.00
N HIS A 279 14.65 19.83 6.39
CA HIS A 279 16.03 20.19 6.12
C HIS A 279 16.09 21.25 5.00
N PRO A 280 16.74 22.40 5.22
CA PRO A 280 16.71 23.54 4.27
C PRO A 280 17.35 23.22 2.91
N GLY A 281 18.25 22.24 2.85
CA GLY A 281 18.87 21.76 1.62
C GLY A 281 17.99 20.85 0.77
N ILE A 282 16.86 20.36 1.29
CA ILE A 282 15.98 19.42 0.58
C ILE A 282 14.70 20.15 0.15
N ALA A 283 14.45 20.14 -1.15
CA ALA A 283 13.23 20.71 -1.74
C ALA A 283 12.10 19.68 -1.86
N LEU A 284 12.41 18.40 -2.08
CA LEU A 284 11.43 17.33 -2.22
C LEU A 284 12.04 15.97 -1.88
N CYS A 285 11.30 15.13 -1.17
CA CYS A 285 11.60 13.71 -0.96
C CYS A 285 10.53 12.83 -1.61
N HIS A 286 10.93 11.89 -2.47
CA HIS A 286 10.02 10.96 -3.13
C HIS A 286 10.45 9.53 -2.87
N ILE A 287 9.78 8.85 -1.94
CA ILE A 287 9.96 7.42 -1.68
C ILE A 287 9.36 6.58 -2.81
N TYR A 288 10.11 5.60 -3.32
CA TYR A 288 9.53 4.57 -4.16
C TYR A 288 8.72 3.59 -3.29
N PRO A 289 7.44 3.31 -3.60
CA PRO A 289 6.58 2.51 -2.71
C PRO A 289 6.97 1.05 -2.50
N LYS A 290 7.93 0.50 -3.26
CA LYS A 290 8.36 -0.89 -3.17
C LYS A 290 9.84 -0.97 -2.74
N TYR A 291 10.20 -2.06 -2.08
CA TYR A 291 11.60 -2.43 -1.91
C TYR A 291 12.11 -3.23 -3.11
N PHE A 292 13.43 -3.30 -3.20
CA PHE A 292 14.16 -4.12 -4.17
C PHE A 292 15.13 -5.05 -3.45
N MET A 293 15.56 -6.10 -4.14
CA MET A 293 16.73 -6.87 -3.74
C MET A 293 17.98 -6.16 -4.26
N PRO A 294 18.95 -5.80 -3.40
CA PRO A 294 20.20 -5.24 -3.90
C PRO A 294 21.01 -6.31 -4.63
N ARG A 295 21.95 -5.88 -5.47
CA ARG A 295 23.02 -6.76 -5.95
C ARG A 295 23.85 -7.24 -4.76
N THR A 296 24.12 -8.54 -4.71
CA THR A 296 24.85 -9.19 -3.61
C THR A 296 26.31 -9.53 -3.97
N ASN A 297 26.66 -9.54 -5.26
CA ASN A 297 28.00 -9.87 -5.76
C ASN A 297 28.58 -8.74 -6.63
N PRO A 298 29.33 -7.79 -6.04
CA PRO A 298 29.46 -7.52 -4.60
C PRO A 298 28.28 -6.71 -4.07
N LEU A 299 28.00 -6.83 -2.77
CA LEU A 299 27.10 -5.91 -2.07
C LEU A 299 27.72 -4.50 -2.10
N PRO A 300 26.99 -3.44 -2.45
CA PRO A 300 27.56 -2.09 -2.57
C PRO A 300 28.09 -1.50 -1.27
N VAL A 301 27.79 -2.12 -0.13
CA VAL A 301 28.17 -1.69 1.22
C VAL A 301 28.60 -2.86 2.06
N THR A 302 29.47 -2.58 3.03
CA THR A 302 29.86 -3.52 4.08
C THR A 302 28.68 -3.75 5.02
N ALA A 303 28.20 -4.98 5.10
CA ALA A 303 27.18 -5.39 6.06
C ALA A 303 27.85 -5.92 7.34
N PRO A 304 27.18 -5.81 8.51
CA PRO A 304 27.70 -6.33 9.78
C PRO A 304 27.69 -7.87 9.88
N ILE A 305 27.12 -8.57 8.89
CA ILE A 305 26.99 -10.03 8.85
C ILE A 305 27.56 -10.55 7.53
N PRO A 306 28.25 -11.71 7.50
CA PRO A 306 28.88 -12.24 6.29
C PRO A 306 27.92 -12.54 5.13
N VAL A 307 26.73 -13.08 5.42
CA VAL A 307 25.73 -13.47 4.40
C VAL A 307 24.37 -12.85 4.78
N PRO A 308 24.18 -11.55 4.51
CA PRO A 308 22.97 -10.85 4.92
C PRO A 308 21.81 -11.10 3.96
N ILE A 309 20.61 -11.23 4.50
CA ILE A 309 19.37 -11.05 3.74
C ILE A 309 19.06 -9.55 3.71
N CYS A 310 18.90 -9.00 2.50
CA CYS A 310 18.82 -7.56 2.29
C CYS A 310 17.56 -7.12 1.53
N ARG A 311 16.97 -6.02 1.97
CA ARG A 311 15.93 -5.27 1.25
C ARG A 311 16.32 -3.82 1.17
N VAL A 312 16.16 -3.17 0.02
CA VAL A 312 16.50 -1.76 -0.15
C VAL A 312 15.32 -0.93 -0.63
N TRP A 313 15.08 0.22 0.01
CA TRP A 313 14.16 1.24 -0.47
C TRP A 313 14.95 2.44 -1.00
N PHE A 314 14.38 3.14 -1.98
CA PHE A 314 14.98 4.33 -2.56
C PHE A 314 14.11 5.55 -2.36
N ILE A 315 14.71 6.63 -1.86
CA ILE A 315 14.11 7.95 -1.76
C ILE A 315 14.83 8.85 -2.77
N GLY A 316 14.11 9.31 -3.79
CA GLY A 316 14.58 10.32 -4.72
C GLY A 316 14.58 11.70 -4.06
N LEU A 317 15.69 12.43 -4.21
CA LEU A 317 15.89 13.73 -3.59
C LEU A 317 15.97 14.82 -4.65
N LYS A 318 15.17 15.88 -4.47
CA LYS A 318 15.36 17.16 -5.15
C LYS A 318 16.01 18.12 -4.16
N LEU A 319 17.24 18.53 -4.48
CA LEU A 319 18.03 19.41 -3.61
C LEU A 319 17.73 20.88 -3.92
N ASN A 320 17.74 21.72 -2.90
CA ASN A 320 17.59 23.16 -3.03
C ASN A 320 18.93 23.80 -3.43
N LYS A 321 19.16 23.95 -4.74
CA LYS A 321 20.42 24.43 -5.32
C LYS A 321 20.82 25.86 -4.88
N GLN A 322 19.88 26.64 -4.37
CA GLN A 322 20.12 28.02 -3.95
C GLN A 322 20.73 28.14 -2.56
N ARG A 323 20.68 27.07 -1.73
CA ARG A 323 21.03 27.16 -0.31
C ARG A 323 22.42 26.63 0.04
N THR A 324 22.88 25.50 -0.51
CA THR A 324 24.23 24.97 -0.22
C THR A 324 24.74 24.02 -1.31
N LYS A 325 26.08 23.97 -1.49
CA LYS A 325 26.76 22.99 -2.39
C LYS A 325 26.92 21.61 -1.72
N ASN A 326 27.13 21.57 -0.41
CA ASN A 326 27.19 20.36 0.39
C ASN A 326 25.97 20.33 1.34
N ILE A 327 25.19 19.27 1.26
CA ILE A 327 24.01 19.06 2.09
C ILE A 327 24.34 17.86 2.99
N ASP A 328 24.51 18.14 4.27
CA ASP A 328 24.65 17.11 5.28
C ASP A 328 23.25 16.72 5.79
N ILE A 329 22.96 15.42 5.79
CA ILE A 329 21.70 14.84 6.28
C ILE A 329 21.95 13.75 7.33
N GLU A 330 23.19 13.65 7.84
CA GLU A 330 23.62 12.59 8.75
C GLU A 330 22.75 12.57 10.01
N LYS A 331 22.42 13.75 10.54
CA LYS A 331 21.56 13.88 11.73
C LYS A 331 20.16 13.29 11.51
N GLU A 332 19.50 13.63 10.40
CA GLU A 332 18.16 13.12 10.08
C GLU A 332 18.16 11.61 9.88
N VAL A 333 19.21 11.12 9.22
CA VAL A 333 19.41 9.72 8.87
C VAL A 333 19.74 8.88 10.11
N GLN A 334 20.69 9.31 10.94
CA GLN A 334 21.04 8.63 12.18
C GLN A 334 19.88 8.62 13.17
N GLY A 335 19.17 9.76 13.31
CA GLY A 335 17.96 9.83 14.13
C GLY A 335 16.87 8.84 13.70
N PHE A 336 16.78 8.52 12.40
CA PHE A 336 15.89 7.48 11.91
C PHE A 336 16.38 6.07 12.28
N VAL A 337 17.66 5.77 12.09
CA VAL A 337 18.26 4.46 12.45
C VAL A 337 18.06 4.18 13.95
N ASP A 338 18.32 5.17 14.80
CA ASP A 338 18.14 5.07 16.24
C ASP A 338 16.67 4.83 16.61
N ALA A 339 15.75 5.58 16.00
CA ALA A 339 14.32 5.45 16.25
C ALA A 339 13.77 4.07 15.84
N VAL A 340 14.21 3.52 14.71
CA VAL A 340 13.80 2.17 14.27
C VAL A 340 14.36 1.11 15.21
N THR A 341 15.64 1.20 15.56
CA THR A 341 16.30 0.25 16.47
C THR A 341 15.66 0.27 17.86
N LEU A 342 15.38 1.47 18.40
CA LEU A 342 14.68 1.63 19.67
C LEU A 342 13.27 1.04 19.62
N ALA A 343 12.53 1.26 18.53
CA ALA A 343 11.20 0.70 18.35
C ALA A 343 11.23 -0.83 18.32
N ALA A 344 12.21 -1.44 17.64
CA ALA A 344 12.37 -2.89 17.59
C ALA A 344 12.70 -3.49 18.95
N LYS A 345 13.60 -2.85 19.70
CA LYS A 345 13.94 -3.25 21.07
C LYS A 345 12.71 -3.16 21.99
N LYS A 346 11.95 -2.06 21.93
CA LYS A 346 10.72 -1.87 22.70
C LYS A 346 9.65 -2.92 22.38
N GLN A 347 9.55 -3.33 21.12
CA GLN A 347 8.62 -4.37 20.67
C GLN A 347 9.15 -5.80 20.86
N ARG A 348 10.38 -5.97 21.39
CA ARG A 348 11.06 -7.26 21.57
C ARG A 348 11.18 -8.08 20.26
N ILE A 349 11.36 -7.39 19.14
CA ILE A 349 11.55 -8.00 17.82
C ILE A 349 12.96 -7.84 17.27
N TYR A 350 13.84 -7.16 18.01
CA TYR A 350 15.24 -6.98 17.61
C TYR A 350 16.03 -8.27 17.82
N THR A 351 16.78 -8.66 16.80
CA THR A 351 17.75 -9.76 16.84
C THR A 351 19.11 -9.23 16.41
N GLU A 352 20.19 -9.84 16.91
CA GLU A 352 21.55 -9.45 16.56
C GLU A 352 21.76 -9.51 15.04
N GLY A 353 22.44 -8.49 14.50
CA GLY A 353 22.66 -8.32 13.06
C GLY A 353 21.56 -7.54 12.32
N MET A 354 20.38 -7.32 12.92
CA MET A 354 19.37 -6.42 12.35
C MET A 354 19.90 -4.99 12.28
N SER A 355 19.93 -4.42 11.08
CA SER A 355 20.41 -3.05 10.88
C SER A 355 19.73 -2.36 9.70
N VAL A 356 19.71 -1.03 9.74
CA VAL A 356 19.41 -0.19 8.58
C VAL A 356 20.69 0.56 8.23
N LEU A 357 21.12 0.46 6.99
CA LEU A 357 22.31 1.10 6.44
C LEU A 357 21.87 2.11 5.38
N PRO A 358 21.73 3.39 5.75
CA PRO A 358 21.41 4.46 4.83
C PRO A 358 22.63 4.81 3.98
N GLN A 359 22.43 5.05 2.69
CA GLN A 359 23.51 5.39 1.76
C GLN A 359 23.06 6.44 0.76
N TYR A 360 23.87 7.46 0.59
CA TYR A 360 23.69 8.40 -0.52
C TYR A 360 24.14 7.75 -1.83
N VAL A 361 23.30 7.86 -2.86
CA VAL A 361 23.54 7.23 -4.17
C VAL A 361 23.26 8.24 -5.28
N ARG A 362 24.23 8.47 -6.17
CA ARG A 362 23.99 9.23 -7.40
C ARG A 362 23.27 8.38 -8.43
N LYS A 363 22.49 8.99 -9.32
CA LYS A 363 21.82 8.28 -10.43
C LYS A 363 22.77 7.35 -11.21
N SER A 364 24.00 7.80 -11.48
CA SER A 364 25.03 7.02 -12.19
C SER A 364 25.51 5.77 -11.43
N GLU A 365 25.31 5.72 -10.11
CA GLU A 365 25.73 4.63 -9.24
C GLU A 365 24.62 3.61 -8.98
N LEU A 366 23.36 3.90 -9.37
CA LEU A 366 22.23 2.99 -9.18
C LEU A 366 22.45 1.59 -9.79
N LYS A 367 23.22 1.50 -10.90
CA LYS A 367 23.60 0.22 -11.53
C LYS A 367 24.43 -0.70 -10.63
N LYS A 368 25.08 -0.15 -9.60
CA LYS A 368 25.79 -0.94 -8.58
C LYS A 368 24.80 -1.59 -7.61
N TRP A 369 23.63 -0.98 -7.41
CA TRP A 369 22.62 -1.42 -6.45
C TRP A 369 21.57 -2.34 -7.06
N LEU A 370 21.14 -2.05 -8.29
CA LEU A 370 19.99 -2.67 -8.93
C LEU A 370 20.36 -3.44 -10.20
N LYS A 371 19.56 -4.46 -10.53
CA LYS A 371 19.66 -5.14 -11.83
C LYS A 371 19.14 -4.22 -12.94
N PRO A 372 19.54 -4.41 -14.21
CA PRO A 372 19.08 -3.55 -15.31
C PRO A 372 17.55 -3.54 -15.45
N GLU A 373 16.92 -4.70 -15.20
CA GLU A 373 15.46 -4.88 -15.22
C GLU A 373 14.72 -3.99 -14.19
N ASP A 374 15.33 -3.76 -13.03
CA ASP A 374 14.76 -2.91 -11.98
C ASP A 374 14.94 -1.41 -12.27
N LEU A 375 16.00 -1.07 -13.02
CA LEU A 375 16.29 0.32 -13.43
C LEU A 375 15.41 0.78 -14.57
N ASP A 376 14.96 -0.14 -15.42
CA ASP A 376 14.15 0.16 -16.57
C ASP A 376 12.70 -0.27 -16.35
N SER A 377 11.91 0.62 -15.74
CA SER A 377 10.49 0.34 -15.46
C SER A 377 9.63 0.18 -16.74
N SER A 378 10.21 0.45 -17.91
CA SER A 378 9.62 0.19 -19.23
C SER A 378 9.63 -1.31 -19.59
N VAL A 379 10.57 -2.09 -19.02
CA VAL A 379 10.80 -3.51 -19.32
C VAL A 379 10.03 -4.45 -18.38
N CYS A 380 9.39 -3.93 -17.32
CA CYS A 380 8.54 -4.72 -16.43
C CYS A 380 7.18 -5.03 -17.11
N LYS A 381 7.22 -5.80 -18.20
CA LYS A 381 6.08 -6.40 -18.89
C LYS A 381 5.71 -7.78 -18.33
N GLN A 382 6.48 -8.39 -17.42
CA GLN A 382 6.28 -9.82 -17.11
C GLN A 382 6.23 -10.26 -15.65
N SER A 383 6.61 -9.48 -14.62
CA SER A 383 6.60 -10.05 -13.25
C SER A 383 5.22 -10.13 -12.58
N CYS A 384 4.20 -9.40 -13.05
CA CYS A 384 2.84 -9.52 -12.49
C CYS A 384 1.90 -10.44 -13.31
N LEU A 385 2.33 -10.91 -14.49
CA LEU A 385 1.56 -11.84 -15.34
C LEU A 385 2.22 -13.22 -15.43
N ALA A 386 3.55 -13.33 -15.28
CA ALA A 386 4.23 -14.63 -15.30
C ALA A 386 3.89 -15.48 -14.06
N GLU A 387 3.65 -14.87 -12.90
CA GLU A 387 3.16 -15.60 -11.71
C GLU A 387 1.72 -16.12 -11.89
N THR A 388 0.88 -15.46 -12.68
CA THR A 388 -0.49 -15.94 -12.95
C THR A 388 -0.52 -17.01 -14.04
N VAL A 389 0.28 -16.85 -15.11
CA VAL A 389 0.24 -17.74 -16.28
C VAL A 389 1.04 -19.03 -16.08
N ASN A 390 2.15 -19.00 -15.31
CA ASN A 390 2.85 -20.25 -14.96
C ASN A 390 2.04 -21.10 -13.97
N ASN A 391 1.32 -20.48 -13.03
CA ASN A 391 0.40 -21.17 -12.12
C ASN A 391 -0.80 -21.80 -12.84
N GLU A 392 -1.29 -21.22 -13.95
CA GLU A 392 -2.35 -21.83 -14.76
C GLU A 392 -1.86 -23.03 -15.59
N LYS A 393 -0.61 -22.99 -16.09
CA LYS A 393 -0.02 -24.11 -16.84
C LYS A 393 0.38 -25.27 -15.94
N GLU A 394 0.92 -25.00 -14.75
CA GLU A 394 1.18 -26.03 -13.74
C GLU A 394 -0.12 -26.66 -13.24
N ASN A 395 -1.16 -25.87 -12.93
CA ASN A 395 -2.47 -26.39 -12.51
C ASN A 395 -3.18 -27.25 -13.58
N ARG A 396 -2.97 -26.99 -14.87
CA ARG A 396 -3.48 -27.87 -15.96
C ARG A 396 -2.70 -29.18 -16.03
N GLY A 397 -1.41 -29.17 -15.73
CA GLY A 397 -0.56 -30.36 -15.65
C GLY A 397 -0.92 -31.27 -14.46
N THR A 398 -1.18 -30.68 -13.29
CA THR A 398 -1.62 -31.42 -12.08
C THR A 398 -3.05 -31.93 -12.19
N LYS A 399 -3.99 -31.20 -12.82
CA LYS A 399 -5.35 -31.72 -13.08
C LYS A 399 -5.36 -32.94 -13.99
N ARG A 400 -4.57 -32.94 -15.08
CA ARG A 400 -4.47 -34.11 -15.98
C ARG A 400 -3.81 -35.32 -15.32
N ARG A 401 -2.89 -35.11 -14.37
CA ARG A 401 -2.30 -36.18 -13.57
C ARG A 401 -3.29 -36.72 -12.53
N ALA A 402 -4.08 -35.87 -11.88
CA ALA A 402 -5.08 -36.28 -10.89
C ALA A 402 -6.24 -37.06 -11.52
N GLU A 403 -6.71 -36.67 -12.72
CA GLU A 403 -7.76 -37.38 -13.46
C GLU A 403 -7.29 -38.77 -13.95
N ALA A 404 -5.99 -38.94 -14.27
CA ALA A 404 -5.42 -40.24 -14.63
C ALA A 404 -5.29 -41.21 -13.44
N TYR A 405 -5.15 -40.69 -12.21
CA TYR A 405 -5.11 -41.52 -10.99
C TYR A 405 -6.52 -41.88 -10.46
N GLN A 406 -7.55 -41.11 -10.82
CA GLN A 406 -8.94 -41.42 -10.45
C GLN A 406 -9.61 -42.45 -11.37
N LEU A 407 -9.18 -42.56 -12.63
CA LEU A 407 -9.70 -43.57 -13.58
C LEU A 407 -9.07 -44.97 -13.43
N ALA A 408 -8.00 -45.12 -12.63
CA ALA A 408 -7.33 -46.40 -12.40
C ALA A 408 -7.75 -47.10 -11.09
N GLY A 409 -8.70 -46.53 -10.32
CA GLY A 409 -9.08 -47.01 -8.99
C GLY A 409 -10.22 -48.03 -8.93
N GLU A 410 -10.89 -48.34 -10.04
CA GLU A 410 -12.02 -49.27 -10.07
C GLU A 410 -11.79 -50.43 -11.06
N ALA A 411 -10.94 -51.39 -10.69
CA ALA A 411 -10.98 -52.73 -11.26
C ALA A 411 -10.26 -53.76 -10.37
N GLY A 412 -11.05 -54.52 -9.61
CA GLY A 412 -10.98 -55.99 -9.58
C GLY A 412 -9.71 -56.67 -9.07
N VAL A 413 -9.82 -57.22 -7.86
CA VAL A 413 -9.03 -58.32 -7.31
C VAL A 413 -8.92 -59.51 -8.28
N VAL A 414 -7.70 -59.96 -8.61
CA VAL A 414 -7.42 -61.37 -8.96
C VAL A 414 -6.04 -61.81 -8.46
N LYS A 415 -6.04 -62.89 -7.65
CA LYS A 415 -4.87 -63.65 -7.18
C LYS A 415 -4.02 -64.21 -8.35
N LYS A 416 -2.69 -64.22 -8.22
CA LYS A 416 -1.86 -65.43 -8.50
C LYS A 416 -0.37 -65.31 -8.10
N ARG A 417 0.03 -66.32 -7.32
CA ARG A 417 1.33 -66.96 -7.05
C ARG A 417 2.63 -66.47 -7.75
N ALA A 418 3.65 -66.31 -6.90
CA ALA A 418 5.02 -66.84 -6.95
C ALA A 418 5.62 -67.28 -8.30
N LYS A 419 6.82 -66.75 -8.61
CA LYS A 419 8.03 -67.54 -8.89
C LYS A 419 9.30 -66.67 -8.82
N CYS A 420 10.28 -67.20 -8.11
CA CYS A 420 11.68 -66.80 -8.11
C CYS A 420 12.39 -67.58 -9.23
N THR A 421 13.27 -66.93 -10.01
CA THR A 421 14.42 -67.61 -10.64
C THR A 421 15.48 -66.60 -11.09
N ILE A 422 16.67 -66.83 -10.54
CA ILE A 422 18.06 -66.45 -10.89
C ILE A 422 18.37 -64.96 -10.97
#